data_AF-A0A358EQH2-F1
#
_entry.id   AF-A0A358EQH2-F1
#
_cell.length_a   1.000
_cell.length_b   1.000
_cell.length_c   1.000
_cell.angle_alpha   90.00
_cell.angle_beta   90.00
_cell.angle_gamma   90.00
#
_symmetry.space_group_name_H-M   'P 1'
#
loop_
_entity.id
_entity.type
_entity.pdbx_description
1 polymer ?
#
loop_
_entity_poly.entity_id
_entity_poly.type
_entity_poly.pdbx_seq_one_letter_code
_entity_poly.pdbx_strand_id
1 'polypeptide(L)'
;MHIFLRKVTFEVDGFSEVTEEMRICVAAEACILILNLGYDSYSQLRRVIISKDVLKRDGKEWAGWAGRHEVTMHWDACLDGMYWGSDNHNVILHEFAHVLDQADDAEAQSIPVAVDSIADRRKWKEVIAREYPKIKAAQVYSLVHTIDKYALTSNAEFFSCATESFFERSRELQIQHSEIYELFKDYYGLDPVQWEKAKSRRDSQLTFIKTFGPLTFVALVTGVVFLLGMSGIIPMAGIFCGFVPFAFLILGIVYWYLLGPKGDLR
;
A
#
# COMPACT_ATOMS: atom_id res chain seq x y z
N MET A 1 -5.74 0.33 11.67
CA MET A 1 -4.56 0.16 12.54
C MET A 1 -4.86 0.00 14.04
N HIS A 2 -5.38 1.00 14.76
CA HIS A 2 -5.58 0.88 16.23
C HIS A 2 -6.53 -0.27 16.65
N ILE A 3 -7.53 -0.61 15.82
CA ILE A 3 -8.39 -1.78 16.03
C ILE A 3 -7.58 -3.08 15.91
N PHE A 4 -6.78 -3.18 14.85
CA PHE A 4 -5.92 -4.33 14.58
C PHE A 4 -4.94 -4.59 15.73
N LEU A 5 -4.18 -3.57 16.13
CA LEU A 5 -3.20 -3.64 17.24
C LEU A 5 -3.79 -4.05 18.59
N ARG A 6 -5.11 -3.89 18.78
CA ARG A 6 -5.83 -4.23 20.00
C ARG A 6 -6.48 -5.62 19.94
N LYS A 7 -6.93 -6.04 18.75
CA LYS A 7 -7.66 -7.31 18.57
C LYS A 7 -6.75 -8.48 18.19
N VAL A 8 -5.59 -8.20 17.59
CA VAL A 8 -4.61 -9.21 17.17
C VAL A 8 -3.50 -9.27 18.21
N THR A 9 -3.25 -10.46 18.74
CA THR A 9 -2.13 -10.73 19.65
C THR A 9 -0.83 -10.83 18.85
N PHE A 10 0.23 -10.21 19.35
CA PHE A 10 1.57 -10.37 18.78
C PHE A 10 2.41 -11.23 19.71
N GLU A 11 3.11 -12.19 19.13
CA GLU A 11 4.03 -13.10 19.81
C GLU A 11 5.35 -13.12 19.03
N VAL A 12 6.42 -13.52 19.71
CA VAL A 12 7.73 -13.73 19.09
C VAL A 12 8.22 -15.14 19.33
N ASP A 13 8.96 -15.68 18.37
CA ASP A 13 9.75 -16.90 18.50
C ASP A 13 11.24 -16.57 18.34
N GLY A 14 12.08 -17.01 19.27
CA GLY A 14 13.52 -16.72 19.28
C GLY A 14 13.95 -15.30 19.71
N PHE A 15 13.01 -14.38 19.94
CA PHE A 15 13.27 -13.06 20.57
C PHE A 15 12.85 -13.05 22.04
N SER A 16 13.36 -12.09 22.82
CA SER A 16 13.01 -11.93 24.24
C SER A 16 11.61 -11.34 24.46
N GLU A 17 11.18 -10.44 23.59
CA GLU A 17 9.90 -9.76 23.65
C GLU A 17 9.50 -9.21 22.28
N VAL A 18 8.22 -8.90 22.12
CA VAL A 18 7.71 -8.20 20.95
C VAL A 18 8.07 -6.71 21.05
N THR A 19 8.79 -6.17 20.08
CA THR A 19 9.12 -4.73 20.05
C THR A 19 7.97 -3.89 19.49
N GLU A 20 7.95 -2.60 19.80
CA GLU A 20 6.96 -1.67 19.23
C GLU A 20 7.14 -1.52 17.71
N GLU A 21 8.38 -1.52 17.23
CA GLU A 21 8.73 -1.51 15.80
C GLU A 21 8.08 -2.68 15.07
N MET A 22 8.28 -3.91 15.56
CA MET A 22 7.66 -5.11 15.01
C MET A 22 6.14 -4.96 14.88
N ARG A 23 5.48 -4.48 15.94
CA ARG A 23 4.02 -4.32 15.95
C ARG A 23 3.55 -3.28 14.95
N ILE A 24 4.21 -2.13 14.90
CA ILE A 24 3.79 -1.01 14.05
C ILE A 24 4.05 -1.34 12.58
N CYS A 25 5.22 -1.86 12.24
CA CYS A 25 5.58 -2.23 10.87
C CYS A 25 4.60 -3.26 10.30
N VAL A 26 4.42 -4.39 11.00
CA VAL A 26 3.50 -5.44 10.56
C VAL A 26 2.07 -4.91 10.50
N ALA A 27 1.62 -4.14 11.50
CA ALA A 27 0.26 -3.59 11.48
C ALA A 27 0.05 -2.57 10.36
N ALA A 28 1.06 -1.80 9.97
CA ALA A 28 0.95 -0.81 8.91
C ALA A 28 0.72 -1.48 7.55
N GLU A 29 1.57 -2.45 7.20
CA GLU A 29 1.44 -3.19 5.93
C GLU A 29 0.21 -4.10 5.92
N ALA A 30 -0.06 -4.84 7.00
CA ALA A 30 -1.30 -5.63 7.09
C ALA A 30 -2.55 -4.75 6.91
N CYS A 31 -2.58 -3.56 7.52
CA CYS A 31 -3.73 -2.66 7.45
C CYS A 31 -3.85 -1.93 6.11
N ILE A 32 -2.81 -1.84 5.27
CA ILE A 32 -2.93 -1.21 3.96
C ILE A 32 -3.87 -2.01 3.05
N LEU A 33 -3.81 -3.34 3.15
CA LEU A 33 -4.64 -4.26 2.39
C LEU A 33 -6.13 -4.12 2.71
N ILE A 34 -6.46 -3.73 3.94
CA ILE A 34 -7.85 -3.60 4.40
C ILE A 34 -8.31 -2.15 4.54
N LEU A 35 -7.58 -1.19 3.96
CA LEU A 35 -7.84 0.23 4.17
C LEU A 35 -9.28 0.62 3.76
N ASN A 36 -9.76 0.10 2.63
CA ASN A 36 -11.13 0.30 2.14
C ASN A 36 -12.03 -0.95 2.29
N LEU A 37 -11.47 -2.10 2.69
CA LEU A 37 -12.24 -3.32 2.96
C LEU A 37 -12.85 -3.34 4.38
N GLY A 38 -12.18 -2.70 5.34
CA GLY A 38 -12.58 -2.69 6.74
C GLY A 38 -11.99 -3.84 7.56
N TYR A 39 -12.08 -3.74 8.89
CA TYR A 39 -11.46 -4.72 9.79
C TYR A 39 -12.12 -6.11 9.73
N ASP A 40 -13.37 -6.21 9.27
CA ASP A 40 -14.10 -7.48 9.23
C ASP A 40 -13.43 -8.51 8.29
N SER A 41 -12.66 -8.04 7.31
CA SER A 41 -11.79 -8.88 6.46
C SER A 41 -10.71 -9.64 7.24
N TYR A 42 -10.32 -9.16 8.43
CA TYR A 42 -9.44 -9.85 9.38
C TYR A 42 -10.17 -10.33 10.63
N SER A 43 -11.49 -10.45 10.60
CA SER A 43 -12.29 -10.83 11.78
C SER A 43 -11.93 -12.20 12.37
N GLN A 44 -11.34 -13.09 11.57
CA GLN A 44 -10.90 -14.42 12.01
C GLN A 44 -9.45 -14.46 12.49
N LEU A 45 -8.63 -13.46 12.14
CA LEU A 45 -7.24 -13.40 12.57
C LEU A 45 -7.17 -13.20 14.09
N ARG A 46 -6.30 -13.96 14.76
CA ARG A 46 -6.14 -13.92 16.22
C ARG A 46 -4.74 -13.50 16.61
N ARG A 47 -3.73 -14.03 15.94
CA ARG A 47 -2.34 -13.81 16.34
C ARG A 47 -1.38 -13.70 15.17
N VAL A 48 -0.30 -12.99 15.43
CA VAL A 48 0.86 -12.83 14.55
C VAL A 48 2.09 -13.27 15.34
N ILE A 49 2.86 -14.20 14.80
CA ILE A 49 4.08 -14.72 15.39
C ILE A 49 5.26 -14.24 14.55
N ILE A 50 6.18 -13.53 15.18
CA ILE A 50 7.37 -12.97 14.53
C ILE A 50 8.58 -13.81 14.96
N SER A 51 9.12 -14.58 14.03
CA SER A 51 10.23 -15.50 14.28
C SER A 51 11.58 -14.85 13.98
N LYS A 52 12.54 -15.06 14.87
CA LYS A 52 13.94 -14.69 14.68
C LYS A 52 14.61 -15.56 13.63
N ASP A 53 14.30 -16.84 13.61
CA ASP A 53 14.92 -17.79 12.69
C ASP A 53 14.02 -18.05 11.48
N VAL A 54 14.63 -18.44 10.37
CA VAL A 54 13.92 -18.87 9.16
C VAL A 54 13.04 -20.06 9.51
N LEU A 55 11.79 -20.01 9.06
CA LEU A 55 10.80 -21.03 9.41
C LEU A 55 11.09 -22.33 8.66
N LYS A 56 10.96 -23.47 9.35
CA LYS A 56 11.24 -24.79 8.78
C LYS A 56 10.01 -25.67 8.85
N ARG A 57 9.56 -26.15 7.69
CA ARG A 57 8.42 -27.06 7.57
C ARG A 57 8.64 -28.05 6.43
N ASP A 58 8.45 -29.33 6.73
CA ASP A 58 8.61 -30.45 5.77
C ASP A 58 9.98 -30.46 5.06
N GLY A 59 11.04 -30.10 5.79
CA GLY A 59 12.41 -30.02 5.27
C GLY A 59 12.68 -28.83 4.35
N LYS A 60 11.74 -27.89 4.23
CA LYS A 60 11.89 -26.65 3.45
C LYS A 60 11.91 -25.43 4.37
N GLU A 61 12.57 -24.40 3.87
CA GLU A 61 12.64 -23.08 4.50
C GLU A 61 11.56 -22.16 3.92
N TRP A 62 10.93 -21.38 4.81
CA TRP A 62 9.83 -20.47 4.48
C TRP A 62 10.08 -19.13 5.15
N ALA A 63 9.80 -18.04 4.44
CA ALA A 63 9.83 -16.69 4.99
C ALA A 63 8.56 -16.40 5.81
N GLY A 64 7.46 -17.08 5.52
CA GLY A 64 6.20 -16.97 6.25
C GLY A 64 5.26 -18.14 5.96
N TRP A 65 4.19 -18.19 6.73
CA TRP A 65 2.96 -18.88 6.37
C TRP A 65 1.77 -18.23 7.06
N ALA A 66 0.61 -18.32 6.41
CA ALA A 66 -0.63 -17.78 6.92
C ALA A 66 -1.78 -18.76 6.81
N GLY A 67 -2.56 -18.81 7.89
CA GLY A 67 -3.93 -19.28 7.87
C GLY A 67 -4.86 -18.17 8.34
N ARG A 68 -6.17 -18.36 8.19
CA ARG A 68 -7.17 -17.34 8.59
C ARG A 68 -7.13 -16.91 10.07
N HIS A 69 -6.44 -17.65 10.95
CA HIS A 69 -6.35 -17.37 12.39
C HIS A 69 -4.97 -16.94 12.87
N GLU A 70 -3.91 -17.27 12.12
CA GLU A 70 -2.52 -17.07 12.53
C GLU A 70 -1.67 -16.73 11.30
N VAL A 71 -0.78 -15.76 11.46
CA VAL A 71 0.31 -15.48 10.54
C VAL A 71 1.63 -15.69 11.28
N THR A 72 2.55 -16.46 10.72
CA THR A 72 3.92 -16.59 11.22
C THR A 72 4.89 -16.12 10.15
N MET A 73 5.89 -15.33 10.52
CA MET A 73 6.82 -14.73 9.57
C MET A 73 8.20 -14.54 10.17
N HIS A 74 9.21 -14.73 9.34
CA HIS A 74 10.61 -14.49 9.66
C HIS A 74 10.91 -12.98 9.59
N TRP A 75 11.42 -12.42 10.70
CA TRP A 75 11.54 -10.98 10.87
C TRP A 75 12.52 -10.33 9.88
N ASP A 76 13.67 -10.93 9.63
CA ASP A 76 14.67 -10.34 8.73
C ASP A 76 14.13 -10.27 7.29
N ALA A 77 13.35 -11.25 6.85
CA ALA A 77 12.68 -11.19 5.54
C ALA A 77 11.59 -10.11 5.48
N CYS A 78 10.93 -9.80 6.60
CA CYS A 78 10.00 -8.67 6.68
C CYS A 78 10.75 -7.33 6.57
N LEU A 79 11.90 -7.20 7.24
CA LEU A 79 12.76 -6.02 7.14
C LEU A 79 13.27 -5.81 5.71
N ASP A 80 13.70 -6.87 5.04
CA ASP A 80 14.17 -6.81 3.65
C ASP A 80 13.07 -6.31 2.71
N GLY A 81 11.85 -6.85 2.81
CA GLY A 81 10.72 -6.41 1.98
C GLY A 81 10.37 -4.93 2.21
N MET A 82 10.30 -4.50 3.47
CA MET A 82 10.06 -3.08 3.81
C MET A 82 11.17 -2.15 3.32
N TYR A 83 12.42 -2.63 3.27
CA TYR A 83 13.57 -1.82 2.87
C TYR A 83 13.57 -1.51 1.37
N TRP A 84 13.30 -2.52 0.52
CA TRP A 84 13.30 -2.33 -0.93
C TRP A 84 11.99 -1.76 -1.47
N GLY A 85 10.84 -2.27 -1.00
CA GLY A 85 9.49 -1.79 -1.35
C GLY A 85 9.20 -1.68 -2.86
N SER A 86 9.95 -2.40 -3.69
CA SER A 86 9.93 -2.32 -5.17
C SER A 86 10.54 -3.54 -5.87
N ASP A 87 11.04 -4.52 -5.11
CA ASP A 87 11.61 -5.77 -5.62
C ASP A 87 10.56 -6.87 -5.83
N ASN A 88 9.29 -6.61 -5.50
CA ASN A 88 8.17 -7.53 -5.61
C ASN A 88 8.27 -8.69 -4.61
N HIS A 89 8.86 -8.42 -3.45
CA HIS A 89 9.06 -9.39 -2.38
C HIS A 89 8.76 -8.78 -1.02
N ASN A 90 7.54 -8.97 -0.54
CA ASN A 90 7.08 -8.44 0.74
C ASN A 90 6.29 -9.50 1.50
N VAL A 91 6.96 -10.13 2.46
CA VAL A 91 6.41 -11.22 3.28
C VAL A 91 5.15 -10.77 4.02
N ILE A 92 5.09 -9.54 4.53
CA ILE A 92 3.91 -9.09 5.27
C ILE A 92 2.71 -8.95 4.33
N LEU A 93 2.87 -8.28 3.18
CA LEU A 93 1.79 -8.18 2.20
C LEU A 93 1.35 -9.56 1.70
N HIS A 94 2.32 -10.45 1.43
CA HIS A 94 2.08 -11.80 0.95
C HIS A 94 1.25 -12.64 1.94
N GLU A 95 1.70 -12.74 3.18
CA GLU A 95 1.06 -13.58 4.18
C GLU A 95 -0.32 -13.03 4.60
N PHE A 96 -0.47 -11.71 4.65
CA PHE A 96 -1.78 -11.13 4.96
C PHE A 96 -2.76 -11.20 3.78
N ALA A 97 -2.28 -11.27 2.53
CA ALA A 97 -3.14 -11.59 1.39
C ALA A 97 -3.70 -13.02 1.47
N HIS A 98 -2.90 -14.00 1.95
CA HIS A 98 -3.40 -15.35 2.23
C HIS A 98 -4.51 -15.36 3.29
N VAL A 99 -4.44 -14.49 4.30
CA VAL A 99 -5.53 -14.34 5.29
C VAL A 99 -6.82 -13.85 4.62
N LEU A 100 -6.72 -12.89 3.69
CA LEU A 100 -7.87 -12.37 2.95
C LEU A 100 -8.49 -13.42 2.03
N ASP A 101 -7.67 -14.20 1.32
CA ASP A 101 -8.13 -15.27 0.44
C ASP A 101 -8.93 -16.34 1.21
N GLN A 102 -8.47 -16.68 2.42
CA GLN A 102 -9.09 -17.66 3.30
C GLN A 102 -10.23 -17.11 4.17
N ALA A 103 -10.59 -15.83 4.06
CA ALA A 103 -11.44 -15.16 5.04
C ALA A 103 -12.87 -15.72 5.11
N ASP A 104 -13.44 -16.10 3.97
CA ASP A 104 -14.85 -16.53 3.87
C ASP A 104 -15.03 -18.05 3.99
N ASP A 105 -14.25 -18.84 3.24
CA ASP A 105 -14.40 -20.30 3.16
C ASP A 105 -13.22 -21.11 3.71
N ALA A 106 -12.17 -20.44 4.22
CA ALA A 106 -10.92 -21.06 4.65
C ALA A 106 -10.15 -21.79 3.53
N GLU A 107 -10.44 -21.49 2.26
CA GLU A 107 -9.70 -22.06 1.12
C GLU A 107 -8.70 -21.05 0.57
N ALA A 108 -7.46 -21.49 0.34
CA ALA A 108 -6.44 -20.70 -0.33
C ALA A 108 -6.45 -21.01 -1.83
N GLN A 109 -7.21 -20.24 -2.60
CA GLN A 109 -7.58 -20.49 -4.00
C GLN A 109 -7.35 -19.29 -4.93
N SER A 110 -6.83 -18.19 -4.40
CA SER A 110 -6.67 -16.89 -5.07
C SER A 110 -7.97 -16.23 -5.52
N ILE A 111 -9.06 -16.42 -4.79
CA ILE A 111 -10.38 -15.84 -5.07
C ILE A 111 -10.92 -15.24 -3.76
N PRO A 112 -10.50 -14.02 -3.42
CA PRO A 112 -10.71 -13.43 -2.08
C PRO A 112 -12.08 -12.78 -1.92
N VAL A 113 -13.09 -13.23 -2.67
CA VAL A 113 -14.45 -12.69 -2.66
C VAL A 113 -15.44 -13.70 -2.10
N ALA A 114 -16.54 -13.21 -1.54
CA ALA A 114 -17.55 -14.03 -0.87
C ALA A 114 -18.04 -15.20 -1.74
N VAL A 115 -18.28 -16.35 -1.10
CA VAL A 115 -18.67 -17.59 -1.74
C VAL A 115 -19.94 -17.45 -2.57
N ASP A 116 -20.87 -16.61 -2.11
CA ASP A 116 -22.14 -16.32 -2.76
C ASP A 116 -22.05 -15.27 -3.88
N SER A 117 -20.91 -14.58 -4.04
CA SER A 117 -20.67 -13.68 -5.18
C SER A 117 -20.23 -14.46 -6.43
N ILE A 118 -21.17 -15.19 -7.02
CA ILE A 118 -20.93 -16.08 -8.17
C ILE A 118 -20.33 -15.33 -9.36
N ALA A 119 -20.79 -14.11 -9.64
CA ALA A 119 -20.30 -13.30 -10.75
C ALA A 119 -18.84 -12.86 -10.55
N ASP A 120 -18.50 -12.41 -9.35
CA ASP A 120 -17.13 -11.98 -9.03
C ASP A 120 -16.18 -13.18 -9.02
N ARG A 121 -16.55 -14.29 -8.39
CA ARG A 121 -15.73 -15.51 -8.40
C ARG A 121 -15.44 -15.98 -9.83
N ARG A 122 -16.42 -15.90 -10.73
CA ARG A 122 -16.23 -16.21 -12.15
C ARG A 122 -15.27 -15.22 -12.82
N LYS A 123 -15.42 -13.91 -12.58
CA LYS A 123 -14.49 -12.87 -13.08
C LYS A 123 -13.06 -13.18 -12.65
N TRP A 124 -12.85 -13.43 -11.35
CA TRP A 124 -11.54 -13.78 -10.78
C TRP A 124 -10.93 -15.02 -11.46
N LYS A 125 -11.68 -16.14 -11.52
CA LYS A 125 -11.22 -17.38 -12.18
C LYS A 125 -10.82 -17.15 -13.64
N GLU A 126 -11.65 -16.43 -14.39
CA GLU A 126 -11.41 -16.17 -15.82
C GLU A 126 -10.17 -15.31 -16.05
N VAL A 127 -9.99 -14.24 -15.28
CA VAL A 127 -8.83 -13.35 -15.39
C VAL A 127 -7.55 -14.09 -15.00
N ILE A 128 -7.56 -14.79 -13.86
CA ILE A 128 -6.42 -15.60 -13.39
C ILE A 128 -6.04 -16.66 -14.42
N ALA A 129 -7.01 -17.40 -14.96
CA ALA A 129 -6.76 -18.45 -15.96
C ALA A 129 -6.12 -17.90 -17.25
N ARG A 130 -6.39 -16.65 -17.63
CA ARG A 130 -5.74 -15.98 -18.77
C ARG A 130 -4.31 -15.55 -18.46
N GLU A 131 -4.00 -15.27 -17.20
CA GLU A 131 -2.69 -14.76 -16.78
C GLU A 131 -1.67 -15.88 -16.54
N TYR A 132 -2.11 -17.01 -15.95
CA TYR A 132 -1.25 -18.16 -15.66
C TYR A 132 -0.34 -18.60 -16.83
N PRO A 133 -0.85 -18.76 -18.07
CA PRO A 133 -0.01 -19.12 -19.22
C PRO A 133 1.07 -18.08 -19.54
N LYS A 134 0.84 -16.79 -19.25
CA LYS A 134 1.82 -15.72 -19.49
C LYS A 134 2.97 -15.80 -18.49
N ILE A 135 2.67 -16.02 -17.21
CA ILE A 135 3.69 -16.24 -16.16
C ILE A 135 4.52 -17.48 -16.52
N LYS A 136 3.85 -18.57 -16.93
CA LYS A 136 4.53 -19.81 -17.33
C LYS A 136 5.43 -19.62 -18.54
N ALA A 137 4.96 -18.92 -19.57
CA ALA A 137 5.77 -18.60 -20.74
C ALA A 137 6.99 -17.75 -20.35
N ALA A 138 6.81 -16.73 -19.51
CA ALA A 138 7.91 -15.92 -19.03
C ALA A 138 8.96 -16.75 -18.29
N GLN A 139 8.54 -17.68 -17.42
CA GLN A 139 9.46 -18.61 -16.74
C GLN A 139 10.23 -19.51 -17.72
N VAL A 140 9.56 -20.08 -18.73
CA VAL A 140 10.17 -20.99 -19.72
C VAL A 140 11.19 -20.28 -20.60
N TYR A 141 10.91 -19.04 -21.00
CA TYR A 141 11.78 -18.25 -21.87
C TYR A 141 12.75 -17.34 -21.12
N SER A 142 12.83 -17.46 -19.78
CA SER A 142 13.64 -16.58 -18.92
C SER A 142 13.36 -15.09 -19.14
N LEU A 143 12.10 -14.75 -19.42
CA LEU A 143 11.62 -13.37 -19.49
C LEU A 143 11.13 -12.91 -18.12
N VAL A 144 11.12 -11.60 -17.92
CA VAL A 144 10.58 -10.99 -16.70
C VAL A 144 9.06 -10.89 -16.82
N HIS A 145 8.36 -11.32 -15.78
CA HIS A 145 6.94 -11.07 -15.57
C HIS A 145 6.80 -10.17 -14.34
N THR A 146 5.79 -9.29 -14.28
CA THR A 146 5.65 -8.39 -13.11
C THR A 146 5.26 -9.18 -11.85
N ILE A 147 4.31 -10.11 -11.98
CA ILE A 147 3.95 -11.07 -10.93
C ILE A 147 5.03 -12.15 -10.86
N ASP A 148 5.56 -12.41 -9.66
CA ASP A 148 6.60 -13.40 -9.44
C ASP A 148 6.17 -14.82 -9.86
N LYS A 149 7.12 -15.59 -10.39
CA LYS A 149 6.90 -16.99 -10.81
C LYS A 149 6.48 -17.91 -9.66
N TYR A 150 6.71 -17.50 -8.41
CA TYR A 150 6.25 -18.20 -7.22
C TYR A 150 4.73 -18.40 -7.20
N ALA A 151 3.97 -17.53 -7.88
CA ALA A 151 2.55 -17.69 -8.17
C ALA A 151 2.18 -19.02 -8.86
N LEU A 152 3.16 -19.70 -9.50
CA LEU A 152 2.98 -21.00 -10.16
C LEU A 152 3.16 -22.20 -9.22
N THR A 153 3.61 -21.98 -7.98
CA THR A 153 3.86 -23.06 -7.00
C THR A 153 2.57 -23.76 -6.61
N SER A 154 1.49 -23.01 -6.42
CA SER A 154 0.15 -23.53 -6.17
C SER A 154 -0.91 -22.49 -6.55
N ASN A 155 -2.17 -22.89 -6.58
CA ASN A 155 -3.28 -21.95 -6.78
C ASN A 155 -3.43 -20.93 -5.64
N ALA A 156 -2.87 -21.20 -4.46
CA ALA A 156 -2.91 -20.27 -3.33
C ALA A 156 -2.00 -19.06 -3.55
N GLU A 157 -0.89 -19.23 -4.28
CA GLU A 157 0.17 -18.20 -4.35
C GLU A 157 -0.11 -17.07 -5.33
N PHE A 158 -1.10 -17.21 -6.21
CA PHE A 158 -1.33 -16.19 -7.23
C PHE A 158 -1.78 -14.86 -6.61
N PHE A 159 -2.77 -14.90 -5.72
CA PHE A 159 -3.34 -13.69 -5.13
C PHE A 159 -2.34 -12.95 -4.24
N SER A 160 -1.53 -13.67 -3.47
CA SER A 160 -0.48 -13.09 -2.64
C SER A 160 0.64 -12.47 -3.48
N CYS A 161 1.20 -13.19 -4.47
CA CYS A 161 2.22 -12.64 -5.36
C CYS A 161 1.73 -11.44 -6.19
N ALA A 162 0.48 -11.50 -6.67
CA ALA A 162 -0.11 -10.37 -7.39
C ALA A 162 -0.41 -9.18 -6.46
N THR A 163 -0.67 -9.43 -5.16
CA THR A 163 -0.81 -8.37 -4.15
C THR A 163 0.50 -7.63 -3.97
N GLU A 164 1.63 -8.33 -3.86
CA GLU A 164 2.96 -7.72 -3.80
C GLU A 164 3.18 -6.81 -5.02
N SER A 165 2.93 -7.32 -6.22
CA SER A 165 3.03 -6.52 -7.45
C SER A 165 2.10 -5.32 -7.48
N PHE A 166 0.88 -5.46 -6.96
CA PHE A 166 -0.10 -4.38 -6.97
C PHE A 166 0.35 -3.19 -6.10
N PHE A 167 1.00 -3.44 -4.96
CA PHE A 167 1.48 -2.38 -4.07
C PHE A 167 2.88 -1.88 -4.43
N GLU A 168 3.81 -2.77 -4.80
CA GLU A 168 5.22 -2.42 -5.01
C GLU A 168 5.57 -2.06 -6.45
N ARG A 169 4.95 -2.74 -7.43
CA ARG A 169 5.22 -2.60 -8.87
C ARG A 169 3.96 -2.21 -9.65
N SER A 170 3.15 -1.37 -9.01
CA SER A 170 1.80 -1.00 -9.47
C SER A 170 1.76 -0.48 -10.92
N ARG A 171 2.77 0.30 -11.32
CA ARG A 171 2.88 0.89 -12.66
C ARG A 171 3.17 -0.17 -13.71
N GLU A 172 4.14 -1.04 -13.45
CA GLU A 172 4.48 -2.16 -14.32
C GLU A 172 3.30 -3.10 -14.46
N LEU A 173 2.61 -3.41 -13.36
CA LEU A 173 1.43 -4.26 -13.35
C LEU A 173 0.31 -3.64 -14.20
N GLN A 174 0.05 -2.33 -14.05
CA GLN A 174 -0.94 -1.62 -14.87
C GLN A 174 -0.60 -1.64 -16.37
N ILE A 175 0.67 -1.45 -16.73
CA ILE A 175 1.09 -1.36 -18.14
C ILE A 175 1.12 -2.75 -18.81
N GLN A 176 1.65 -3.74 -18.12
CA GLN A 176 1.92 -5.06 -18.69
C GLN A 176 0.75 -6.05 -18.49
N HIS A 177 -0.02 -5.87 -17.40
CA HIS A 177 -1.04 -6.82 -16.94
C HIS A 177 -2.30 -6.07 -16.46
N SER A 178 -2.80 -5.14 -17.28
CA SER A 178 -3.88 -4.20 -16.92
C SER A 178 -5.15 -4.89 -16.39
N GLU A 179 -5.51 -6.06 -16.90
CA GLU A 179 -6.69 -6.80 -16.43
C GLU A 179 -6.54 -7.26 -14.98
N ILE A 180 -5.33 -7.66 -14.56
CA ILE A 180 -5.02 -7.98 -13.16
C ILE A 180 -5.02 -6.70 -12.32
N TYR A 181 -4.39 -5.64 -12.81
CA TYR A 181 -4.35 -4.37 -12.09
C TYR A 181 -5.75 -3.86 -11.76
N GLU A 182 -6.65 -3.84 -12.74
CA GLU A 182 -8.04 -3.39 -12.53
C GLU A 182 -8.81 -4.34 -11.60
N LEU A 183 -8.58 -5.66 -11.68
CA LEU A 183 -9.19 -6.62 -10.76
C LEU A 183 -8.79 -6.34 -9.29
N PHE A 184 -7.51 -6.03 -9.05
CA PHE A 184 -6.98 -5.74 -7.72
C PHE A 184 -7.36 -4.35 -7.22
N LYS A 185 -7.42 -3.36 -8.13
CA LYS A 185 -7.94 -2.02 -7.85
C LYS A 185 -9.41 -2.06 -7.45
N ASP A 186 -10.23 -2.84 -8.16
CA ASP A 186 -11.63 -3.06 -7.81
C ASP A 186 -11.75 -3.72 -6.43
N TYR A 187 -10.95 -4.75 -6.17
CA TYR A 187 -10.98 -5.49 -4.91
C TYR A 187 -10.55 -4.64 -3.72
N TYR A 188 -9.32 -4.11 -3.73
CA TYR A 188 -8.78 -3.31 -2.62
C TYR A 188 -9.43 -1.93 -2.52
N GLY A 189 -10.07 -1.44 -3.58
CA GLY A 189 -10.56 -0.07 -3.66
C GLY A 189 -9.44 0.97 -3.64
N LEU A 190 -8.21 0.59 -4.04
CA LEU A 190 -7.02 1.44 -4.00
C LEU A 190 -6.44 1.61 -5.40
N ASP A 191 -5.69 2.70 -5.63
CA ASP A 191 -5.00 2.96 -6.90
C ASP A 191 -3.53 3.35 -6.63
N PRO A 192 -2.64 2.38 -6.33
CA PRO A 192 -1.25 2.65 -5.95
C PRO A 192 -0.43 3.36 -7.03
N VAL A 193 -0.77 3.23 -8.31
CA VAL A 193 -0.14 3.99 -9.40
C VAL A 193 -0.24 5.51 -9.18
N GLN A 194 -1.28 5.98 -8.48
CA GLN A 194 -1.43 7.41 -8.18
C GLN A 194 -0.54 7.87 -7.03
N TRP A 195 -0.02 6.96 -6.19
CA TRP A 195 0.78 7.30 -5.02
C TRP A 195 2.15 7.86 -5.40
N GLU A 196 2.80 7.28 -6.43
CA GLU A 196 4.04 7.84 -6.99
C GLU A 196 3.85 9.26 -7.50
N LYS A 197 2.75 9.51 -8.22
CA LYS A 197 2.43 10.84 -8.75
C LYS A 197 2.21 11.83 -7.61
N ALA A 198 1.52 11.40 -6.55
CA ALA A 198 1.29 12.22 -5.37
C ALA A 198 2.59 12.52 -4.61
N LYS A 199 3.50 11.53 -4.48
CA LYS A 199 4.83 11.69 -3.88
C LYS A 199 5.68 12.68 -4.68
N SER A 200 5.82 12.46 -5.98
CA SER A 200 6.58 13.35 -6.89
C SER A 200 6.08 14.81 -6.85
N ARG A 201 4.76 15.02 -6.85
CA ARG A 201 4.17 16.36 -6.69
C ARG A 201 4.52 16.99 -5.35
N ARG A 202 4.39 16.24 -4.25
CA ARG A 202 4.73 16.71 -2.90
C ARG A 202 6.21 17.05 -2.77
N ASP A 203 7.09 16.21 -3.29
CA ASP A 203 8.55 16.39 -3.23
C ASP A 203 8.97 17.61 -4.06
N SER A 204 8.35 17.82 -5.22
CA SER A 204 8.55 19.02 -6.03
C SER A 204 8.11 20.29 -5.29
N GLN A 205 6.94 20.26 -4.64
CA GLN A 205 6.44 21.37 -3.82
C GLN A 205 7.35 21.65 -2.62
N LEU A 206 7.78 20.62 -1.88
CA LEU A 206 8.69 20.73 -0.75
C LEU A 206 10.06 21.27 -1.17
N THR A 207 10.60 20.80 -2.30
CA THR A 207 11.87 21.29 -2.85
C THR A 207 11.75 22.76 -3.21
N PHE A 208 10.68 23.16 -3.91
CA PHE A 208 10.44 24.55 -4.24
C PHE A 208 10.34 25.43 -2.97
N ILE A 209 9.59 25.00 -1.96
CA ILE A 209 9.44 25.73 -0.70
C ILE A 209 10.79 25.84 0.03
N LYS A 210 11.60 24.78 0.05
CA LYS A 210 12.94 24.82 0.67
C LYS A 210 13.90 25.75 -0.07
N THR A 211 13.84 25.77 -1.41
CA THR A 211 14.75 26.57 -2.25
C THR A 211 14.38 28.05 -2.28
N PHE A 212 13.10 28.37 -2.43
CA PHE A 212 12.63 29.73 -2.66
C PHE A 212 11.89 30.35 -1.48
N GLY A 213 11.65 29.57 -0.43
CA GLY A 213 10.88 29.98 0.73
C GLY A 213 9.36 29.87 0.54
N PRO A 214 8.61 29.72 1.64
CA PRO A 214 7.16 29.54 1.61
C PRO A 214 6.42 30.77 1.04
N LEU A 215 6.92 31.99 1.28
CA LEU A 215 6.33 33.22 0.73
C LEU A 215 6.37 33.27 -0.79
N THR A 216 7.49 32.87 -1.40
CA THR A 216 7.63 32.85 -2.87
C THR A 216 6.70 31.82 -3.49
N PHE A 217 6.53 30.65 -2.85
CA PHE A 217 5.57 29.64 -3.29
C PHE A 217 4.12 30.17 -3.26
N VAL A 218 3.71 30.78 -2.15
CA VAL A 218 2.37 31.37 -2.02
C VAL A 218 2.16 32.50 -3.03
N ALA A 219 3.14 33.38 -3.21
CA ALA A 219 3.06 34.48 -4.18
C ALA A 219 2.92 33.96 -5.62
N LEU A 220 3.66 32.92 -5.99
CA LEU A 220 3.63 32.34 -7.33
C LEU A 220 2.30 31.62 -7.60
N VAL A 221 1.80 30.82 -6.65
CA VAL A 221 0.47 30.18 -6.75
C VAL A 221 -0.63 31.24 -6.87
N THR A 222 -0.55 32.29 -6.06
CA THR A 222 -1.52 33.40 -6.09
C THR A 222 -1.47 34.15 -7.42
N GLY A 223 -0.28 34.43 -7.94
CA GLY A 223 -0.09 35.08 -9.23
C GLY A 223 -0.65 34.25 -10.39
N VAL A 224 -0.43 32.93 -10.40
CA VAL A 224 -0.98 32.04 -11.43
C VAL A 224 -2.51 32.00 -11.38
N VAL A 225 -3.11 31.87 -10.19
CA VAL A 225 -4.58 31.88 -10.03
C VAL A 225 -5.17 33.20 -10.53
N PHE A 226 -4.53 34.32 -10.22
CA PHE A 226 -4.96 35.64 -10.68
C PHE A 226 -4.87 35.78 -12.21
N LEU A 227 -3.77 35.30 -12.83
CA LEU A 227 -3.62 35.30 -14.28
C LEU A 227 -4.65 34.42 -14.99
N LEU A 228 -4.97 33.24 -14.43
CA LEU A 228 -6.03 32.36 -14.95
C LEU A 228 -7.42 33.00 -14.83
N GLY A 229 -7.64 33.80 -13.79
CA GLY A 229 -8.84 34.62 -13.66
C GLY A 229 -8.92 35.72 -14.71
N MET A 230 -7.81 36.44 -14.94
CA MET A 230 -7.73 37.49 -15.96
C MET A 230 -7.90 36.96 -17.39
N SER A 231 -7.47 35.73 -17.66
CA SER A 231 -7.67 35.08 -18.96
C SER A 231 -9.07 34.47 -19.14
N GLY A 232 -9.95 34.61 -18.14
CA GLY A 232 -11.33 34.11 -18.17
C GLY A 232 -11.45 32.59 -18.03
N ILE A 233 -10.35 31.89 -17.72
CA ILE A 233 -10.35 30.43 -17.49
C ILE A 233 -11.06 30.10 -16.17
N ILE A 234 -10.98 30.99 -15.17
CA ILE A 234 -11.64 30.83 -13.86
C ILE A 234 -12.46 32.10 -13.55
N PRO A 235 -13.66 32.00 -12.97
CA PRO A 235 -14.46 33.19 -12.62
C PRO A 235 -13.78 34.08 -11.57
N MET A 236 -13.55 35.36 -11.91
CA MET A 236 -12.91 36.34 -11.02
C MET A 236 -13.65 36.54 -9.69
N ALA A 237 -14.98 36.46 -9.69
CA ALA A 237 -15.79 36.55 -8.48
C ALA A 237 -15.46 35.45 -7.45
N GLY A 238 -15.17 34.22 -7.92
CA GLY A 238 -14.80 33.10 -7.04
C GLY A 238 -13.41 33.26 -6.43
N ILE A 239 -12.48 33.89 -7.15
CA ILE A 239 -11.11 34.16 -6.68
C ILE A 239 -11.12 35.21 -5.56
N PHE A 240 -11.85 36.31 -5.73
CA PHE A 240 -11.91 37.39 -4.73
C PHE A 240 -12.66 36.99 -3.46
N CYS A 241 -13.74 36.21 -3.56
CA CYS A 241 -14.52 35.81 -2.38
C CYS A 241 -13.90 34.63 -1.61
N GLY A 242 -13.16 33.72 -2.27
CA GLY A 242 -12.66 32.50 -1.64
C GLY A 242 -11.14 32.42 -1.46
N PHE A 243 -10.37 32.80 -2.48
CA PHE A 243 -8.93 32.53 -2.52
C PHE A 243 -8.10 33.64 -1.86
N VAL A 244 -8.45 34.90 -2.12
CA VAL A 244 -7.73 36.08 -1.61
C VAL A 244 -7.71 36.11 -0.07
N PRO A 245 -8.82 35.91 0.67
CA PRO A 245 -8.80 35.90 2.14
C PRO A 245 -7.92 34.79 2.72
N PHE A 246 -7.89 33.61 2.07
CA PHE A 246 -7.12 32.45 2.52
C PHE A 246 -5.61 32.64 2.28
N ALA A 247 -5.23 33.23 1.14
CA ALA A 247 -3.85 33.58 0.85
C ALA A 247 -3.29 34.60 1.85
N PHE A 248 -4.07 35.63 2.23
CA PHE A 248 -3.69 36.60 3.25
C PHE A 248 -3.57 35.98 4.65
N LEU A 249 -4.44 35.02 5.01
CA LEU A 249 -4.34 34.29 6.26
C LEU A 249 -3.04 33.46 6.33
N ILE A 250 -2.71 32.72 5.27
CA ILE A 250 -1.47 31.92 5.19
C ILE A 250 -0.23 32.82 5.26
N LEU A 251 -0.23 33.94 4.52
CA LEU A 251 0.86 34.92 4.59
C LEU A 251 1.00 35.52 5.99
N GLY A 252 -0.11 35.78 6.69
CA GLY A 252 -0.11 36.24 8.07
C GLY A 252 0.48 35.21 9.05
N ILE A 253 0.12 33.93 8.91
CA ILE A 253 0.67 32.84 9.73
C ILE A 253 2.16 32.64 9.46
N VAL A 254 2.57 32.65 8.19
CA VAL A 254 3.99 32.51 7.79
C VAL A 254 4.81 33.71 8.27
N TYR A 255 4.28 34.93 8.15
CA TYR A 255 4.90 36.15 8.68
C TYR A 255 5.06 36.06 10.19
N TRP A 256 4.02 35.68 10.93
CA TRP A 256 4.09 35.53 12.39
C TRP A 256 5.07 34.43 12.82
N TYR A 257 5.14 33.32 12.09
CA TYR A 257 6.07 32.23 12.42
C TYR A 257 7.55 32.59 12.14
N LEU A 258 7.82 33.36 11.08
CA LEU A 258 9.18 33.75 10.69
C LEU A 258 9.69 35.02 11.37
N LEU A 259 8.80 35.97 11.65
CA LEU A 259 9.13 37.33 12.12
C LEU A 259 8.43 37.69 13.44
N GLY A 260 7.56 36.83 13.96
CA GLY A 260 6.99 37.00 15.29
C GLY A 260 8.06 36.92 16.37
N PRO A 261 7.85 37.57 17.52
CA PRO A 261 8.81 37.54 18.61
C PRO A 261 9.05 36.09 19.04
N LYS A 262 10.30 35.63 18.91
CA LYS A 262 10.74 34.38 19.51
C LYS A 262 10.73 34.58 21.03
N GLY A 263 9.62 34.22 21.66
CA GLY A 263 9.54 34.19 23.11
C GLY A 263 10.65 33.31 23.67
N ASP A 264 11.44 33.88 24.57
CA ASP A 264 12.50 33.20 25.30
C ASP A 264 11.84 32.17 26.23
N LEU A 265 11.67 30.93 25.75
CA LEU A 265 11.24 29.80 26.57
C LEU A 265 12.47 29.29 27.32
N ARG A 266 12.71 29.89 28.49
CA ARG A 266 13.41 29.25 29.60
C ARG A 266 12.58 28.10 30.15
#